data_AF-A0ABD5PZ13-F1
#
_entry.id   AF-A0ABD5PZ13-F1
#
_cell.length_a   1.000
_cell.length_b   1.000
_cell.length_c   1.000
_cell.angle_alpha   90.00
_cell.angle_beta   90.00
_cell.angle_gamma   90.00
#
_symmetry.space_group_name_H-M   'P 1'
#
loop_
_entity.id
_entity.type
_entity.pdbx_description
1 polymer ?
#
loop_
_entity_poly.entity_id
_entity_poly.type
_entity_poly.pdbx_seq_one_letter_code
_entity_poly.pdbx_strand_id
1 'polypeptide(L)'
;MNIDTSDRRQLEQSSNVLLLAPLTPTGNRACLELLASTTPPEDANVAAVTYTPPPETWISDWKKYIERLPDELAFIHANTVETTGDHDESELPPDVSVARVDPNQPMDIIAPLSEQLTRWNGNGNQTLVSVQTLTILLEYVDFDTAFRYLHILTHRVRAADAIGFYQMDPDIHDEETINTLKTLFDAVVEVSDDGEEWSVTETYGDRTATSDHVQSHDTDVSVPDSESGLFASIRDSLTGVFSDANGSESVDTATGGSAERAGEGASSGSAPQSGRESGVEDLPEEAMLTDEDRIRELLTTYGGRMKQADVTEETDWSKSTVSRKLSKMEEKGLITRVQVGRGNLVFLSGYEPETAKSPFEQETD
;
A
#
# COMPACT_ATOMS: atom_id res chain seq x y z
N MET A 1 -12.16 19.14 6.54
CA MET A 1 -10.75 19.57 6.48
C MET A 1 -10.54 21.00 6.97
N ASN A 2 -9.80 21.20 8.06
CA ASN A 2 -9.48 22.51 8.64
C ASN A 2 -8.01 22.87 8.38
N ILE A 3 -7.67 23.09 7.10
CA ILE A 3 -6.33 23.53 6.66
C ILE A 3 -6.32 25.05 6.50
N ASP A 4 -5.30 25.72 7.04
CA ASP A 4 -5.12 27.17 6.89
C ASP A 4 -4.93 27.56 5.40
N THR A 5 -5.27 28.78 5.04
CA THR A 5 -5.14 29.32 3.68
C THR A 5 -3.69 29.34 3.19
N SER A 6 -2.70 29.49 4.08
CA SER A 6 -1.27 29.36 3.75
C SER A 6 -0.94 27.95 3.26
N ASP A 7 -1.43 26.97 4.01
CA ASP A 7 -1.13 25.55 3.85
C ASP A 7 -1.80 25.00 2.58
N ARG A 8 -2.99 25.51 2.24
CA ARG A 8 -3.66 25.20 0.97
C ARG A 8 -2.84 25.63 -0.25
N ARG A 9 -2.30 26.87 -0.26
CA ARG A 9 -1.46 27.34 -1.38
C ARG A 9 -0.17 26.53 -1.52
N GLN A 10 0.34 26.00 -0.41
CA GLN A 10 1.53 25.17 -0.41
C GLN A 10 1.25 23.81 -1.08
N LEU A 11 0.10 23.19 -0.77
CA LEU A 11 -0.33 21.95 -1.41
C LEU A 11 -0.57 22.13 -2.92
N GLU A 12 -1.12 23.27 -3.33
CA GLU A 12 -1.34 23.62 -4.75
C GLU A 12 -0.04 23.67 -5.59
N GLN A 13 1.13 23.86 -4.97
CA GLN A 13 2.43 23.94 -5.64
C GLN A 13 3.27 22.66 -5.52
N SER A 14 2.75 21.66 -4.81
CA SER A 14 3.45 20.41 -4.52
C SER A 14 3.10 19.35 -5.54
N SER A 15 4.11 18.65 -6.09
CA SER A 15 3.87 17.49 -6.96
C SER A 15 3.80 16.21 -6.15
N ASN A 16 4.47 16.13 -5.00
CA ASN A 16 4.50 14.95 -4.15
C ASN A 16 4.34 15.34 -2.69
N VAL A 17 3.33 14.77 -2.03
CA VAL A 17 2.93 15.08 -0.66
C VAL A 17 2.97 13.82 0.19
N LEU A 18 3.77 13.82 1.24
CA LEU A 18 3.76 12.77 2.26
C LEU A 18 2.67 13.08 3.28
N LEU A 19 1.74 12.15 3.48
CA LEU A 19 0.72 12.21 4.52
C LEU A 19 1.11 11.31 5.69
N LEU A 20 1.43 11.91 6.83
CA LEU A 20 1.60 11.21 8.09
C LEU A 20 0.24 11.10 8.78
N ALA A 21 -0.37 9.92 8.67
CA ALA A 21 -1.67 9.63 9.24
C ALA A 21 -1.71 8.18 9.73
N PRO A 22 -2.38 7.92 10.87
CA PRO A 22 -2.40 6.59 11.45
C PRO A 22 -3.18 5.60 10.57
N LEU A 23 -2.85 4.31 10.64
CA LEU A 23 -3.52 3.23 9.91
C LEU A 23 -4.86 2.84 10.52
N THR A 24 -5.71 3.83 10.70
CA THR A 24 -7.06 3.70 11.25
C THR A 24 -8.08 4.16 10.21
N PRO A 25 -9.38 3.86 10.39
CA PRO A 25 -10.43 4.42 9.54
C PRO A 25 -10.37 5.95 9.45
N THR A 26 -9.97 6.62 10.54
CA THR A 26 -9.79 8.07 10.58
C THR A 26 -8.65 8.54 9.68
N GLY A 27 -7.47 7.91 9.76
CA GLY A 27 -6.34 8.27 8.89
C GLY A 27 -6.57 7.90 7.42
N ASN A 28 -7.24 6.78 7.15
CA ASN A 28 -7.65 6.41 5.79
C ASN A 28 -8.64 7.44 5.22
N ARG A 29 -9.66 7.83 5.99
CA ARG A 29 -10.58 8.91 5.63
C ARG A 29 -9.85 10.21 5.36
N ALA A 30 -8.87 10.58 6.20
CA ALA A 30 -8.07 11.77 5.99
C ALA A 30 -7.38 11.75 4.62
N CYS A 31 -6.77 10.63 4.21
CA CYS A 31 -6.19 10.49 2.88
C CYS A 31 -7.20 10.78 1.75
N LEU A 32 -8.42 10.23 1.85
CA LEU A 32 -9.47 10.46 0.85
C LEU A 32 -9.97 11.92 0.84
N GLU A 33 -10.13 12.53 2.02
CA GLU A 33 -10.52 13.94 2.13
C GLU A 33 -9.45 14.87 1.54
N LEU A 34 -8.17 14.56 1.74
CA LEU A 34 -7.07 15.33 1.16
C LEU A 34 -7.08 15.29 -0.37
N LEU A 35 -7.27 14.12 -0.96
CA LEU A 35 -7.43 13.95 -2.42
C LEU A 35 -8.61 14.79 -2.94
N ALA A 36 -9.79 14.61 -2.36
CA ALA A 36 -11.01 15.31 -2.78
C ALA A 36 -10.97 16.83 -2.54
N SER A 37 -10.15 17.29 -1.59
CA SER A 37 -9.98 18.73 -1.32
C SER A 37 -9.06 19.43 -2.34
N THR A 38 -8.19 18.66 -3.00
CA THR A 38 -7.21 19.17 -3.96
C THR A 38 -7.85 19.41 -5.32
N THR A 39 -8.73 18.51 -5.75
CA THR A 39 -9.51 18.66 -6.98
C THR A 39 -10.90 18.07 -6.75
N PRO A 40 -11.98 18.73 -7.20
CA PRO A 40 -13.32 18.14 -7.20
C PRO A 40 -13.31 16.77 -7.89
N PRO A 41 -13.99 15.74 -7.35
CA PRO A 41 -13.98 14.40 -7.93
C PRO A 41 -14.35 14.37 -9.42
N GLU A 42 -15.36 15.15 -9.83
CA GLU A 42 -15.79 15.25 -11.23
C GLU A 42 -14.75 15.84 -12.20
N ASP A 43 -13.69 16.48 -11.70
CA ASP A 43 -12.61 17.08 -12.49
C ASP A 43 -11.27 16.35 -12.26
N ALA A 44 -11.29 15.18 -11.61
CA ALA A 44 -10.10 14.44 -11.18
C ALA A 44 -9.99 13.05 -11.84
N ASN A 45 -8.77 12.70 -12.25
CA ASN A 45 -8.39 11.31 -12.50
C ASN A 45 -7.62 10.80 -11.27
N VAL A 46 -7.95 9.63 -10.72
CA VAL A 46 -7.24 9.05 -9.57
C VAL A 46 -6.65 7.69 -9.91
N ALA A 47 -5.32 7.60 -9.88
CA ALA A 47 -4.61 6.31 -9.90
C ALA A 47 -4.21 5.92 -8.47
N ALA A 48 -4.82 4.88 -7.93
CA ALA A 48 -4.56 4.38 -6.59
C ALA A 48 -3.64 3.15 -6.61
N VAL A 49 -2.48 3.26 -5.97
CA VAL A 49 -1.60 2.14 -5.65
C VAL A 49 -1.98 1.63 -4.26
N THR A 50 -2.55 0.43 -4.20
CA THR A 50 -3.03 -0.16 -2.94
C THR A 50 -2.33 -1.48 -2.66
N TYR A 51 -1.95 -1.70 -1.40
CA TYR A 51 -1.49 -3.01 -0.94
C TYR A 51 -2.63 -3.74 -0.21
N THR A 52 -3.16 -3.07 0.81
CA THR A 52 -4.36 -3.46 1.55
C THR A 52 -5.03 -2.17 2.05
N PRO A 53 -6.37 -2.05 1.96
CA PRO A 53 -7.34 -3.06 1.51
C PRO A 53 -7.45 -3.20 -0.03
N PRO A 54 -8.23 -4.19 -0.54
CA PRO A 54 -8.57 -4.32 -1.95
C PRO A 54 -9.27 -3.09 -2.53
N PRO A 55 -9.23 -2.91 -3.87
CA PRO A 55 -9.90 -1.80 -4.57
C PRO A 55 -11.39 -1.63 -4.22
N GLU A 56 -12.12 -2.72 -4.00
CA GLU A 56 -13.55 -2.72 -3.68
C GLU A 56 -13.82 -2.02 -2.35
N THR A 57 -13.01 -2.29 -1.34
CA THR A 57 -13.08 -1.63 -0.03
C THR A 57 -12.71 -0.16 -0.15
N TRP A 58 -11.66 0.16 -0.91
CA TRP A 58 -11.25 1.55 -1.14
C TRP A 58 -12.38 2.36 -1.80
N ILE A 59 -13.04 1.80 -2.82
CA ILE A 59 -14.18 2.43 -3.50
C ILE A 59 -15.36 2.60 -2.54
N SER A 60 -15.62 1.59 -1.70
CA SER A 60 -16.69 1.65 -0.69
C SER A 60 -16.46 2.76 0.31
N ASP A 61 -15.23 2.91 0.80
CA ASP A 61 -14.83 4.00 1.70
C ASP A 61 -14.93 5.37 0.99
N TRP A 62 -14.47 5.47 -0.26
CA TRP A 62 -14.61 6.70 -1.03
C TRP A 62 -16.07 7.13 -1.16
N LYS A 63 -16.96 6.22 -1.55
CA LYS A 63 -18.40 6.50 -1.64
C LYS A 63 -19.01 6.88 -0.29
N LYS A 64 -18.54 6.27 0.79
CA LYS A 64 -19.02 6.55 2.16
C LYS A 64 -18.64 7.95 2.63
N TYR A 65 -17.44 8.41 2.33
CA TYR A 65 -16.90 9.66 2.88
C TYR A 65 -16.97 10.86 1.93
N ILE A 66 -16.81 10.62 0.62
CA ILE A 66 -16.73 11.66 -0.42
C ILE A 66 -17.98 11.68 -1.31
N GLU A 67 -18.82 10.64 -1.26
CA GLU A 67 -20.07 10.44 -2.01
C GLU A 67 -19.90 10.22 -3.53
N ARG A 68 -19.13 11.07 -4.22
CA ARG A 68 -18.91 10.99 -5.67
C ARG A 68 -17.54 10.44 -6.02
N LEU A 69 -17.50 9.46 -6.92
CA LEU A 69 -16.26 8.93 -7.46
C LEU A 69 -15.55 9.98 -8.35
N PRO A 70 -14.22 9.86 -8.52
CA PRO A 70 -13.49 10.60 -9.54
C PRO A 70 -14.06 10.32 -10.94
N ASP A 71 -13.87 11.26 -11.87
CA ASP A 71 -14.27 11.09 -13.28
C ASP A 71 -13.61 9.85 -13.90
N GLU A 72 -12.34 9.63 -13.56
CA GLU A 72 -11.57 8.46 -13.96
C GLU A 72 -10.89 7.83 -12.74
N LEU A 73 -10.97 6.50 -12.61
CA LEU A 73 -10.41 5.77 -11.47
C LEU A 73 -9.71 4.49 -11.96
N ALA A 74 -8.46 4.30 -11.50
CA ALA A 74 -7.66 3.12 -11.81
C ALA A 74 -6.88 2.66 -10.59
N PHE A 75 -6.65 1.35 -10.50
CA PHE A 75 -5.89 0.73 -9.42
C PHE A 75 -4.67 -0.01 -9.94
N ILE A 76 -3.58 0.10 -9.18
CA ILE A 76 -2.46 -0.83 -9.21
C ILE A 76 -2.45 -1.52 -7.84
N HIS A 77 -3.01 -2.72 -7.78
CA HIS A 77 -3.15 -3.48 -6.55
C HIS A 77 -1.94 -4.41 -6.37
N ALA A 78 -1.08 -4.07 -5.41
CA ALA A 78 0.10 -4.83 -5.04
C ALA A 78 -0.28 -5.93 -4.03
N ASN A 79 -0.83 -7.02 -4.55
CA ASN A 79 -1.22 -8.21 -3.79
C ASN A 79 -1.18 -9.45 -4.69
N THR A 80 -0.56 -10.53 -4.22
CA THR A 80 -0.41 -11.81 -4.93
C THR A 80 -1.57 -12.77 -4.67
N VAL A 81 -2.39 -12.53 -3.65
CA VAL A 81 -3.53 -13.38 -3.32
C VAL A 81 -4.67 -13.06 -4.29
N GLU A 82 -4.94 -13.98 -5.21
CA GLU A 82 -6.24 -14.00 -5.87
C GLU A 82 -7.29 -14.34 -4.80
N THR A 83 -8.19 -13.40 -4.51
CA THR A 83 -9.38 -13.68 -3.70
C THR A 83 -10.23 -14.72 -4.42
N THR A 84 -9.90 -15.99 -4.25
CA THR A 84 -10.70 -17.15 -4.69
C THR A 84 -11.83 -17.35 -3.69
N GLY A 85 -12.70 -16.34 -3.61
CA GLY A 85 -13.92 -16.37 -2.81
C GLY A 85 -15.11 -16.21 -3.74
N ASP A 86 -16.08 -17.10 -3.58
CA ASP A 86 -17.39 -17.16 -4.23
C ASP A 86 -18.29 -15.94 -3.86
N HIS A 87 -17.70 -14.75 -3.76
CA HIS A 87 -18.39 -13.49 -3.54
C HIS A 87 -18.79 -12.92 -4.90
N ASP A 88 -20.10 -12.69 -5.04
CA ASP A 88 -20.82 -12.21 -6.22
C ASP A 88 -20.00 -11.30 -7.16
N GLU A 89 -20.14 -11.56 -8.46
CA GLU A 89 -19.88 -10.65 -9.59
C GLU A 89 -19.25 -9.27 -9.24
N SER A 90 -17.94 -9.11 -9.44
CA SER A 90 -17.20 -7.83 -9.53
C SER A 90 -17.95 -6.58 -9.03
N GLU A 91 -17.85 -6.27 -7.73
CA GLU A 91 -18.39 -5.03 -7.14
C GLU A 91 -17.76 -3.73 -7.69
N LEU A 92 -16.74 -3.87 -8.54
CA LEU A 92 -16.07 -2.76 -9.21
C LEU A 92 -16.98 -2.15 -10.31
N PRO A 93 -17.07 -0.82 -10.39
CA PRO A 93 -17.69 -0.16 -11.55
C PRO A 93 -17.00 -0.59 -12.85
N PRO A 94 -17.75 -0.72 -13.97
CA PRO A 94 -17.25 -1.30 -15.22
C PRO A 94 -16.09 -0.51 -15.85
N ASP A 95 -15.99 0.78 -15.56
CA ASP A 95 -14.98 1.68 -16.13
C ASP A 95 -13.69 1.73 -15.28
N VAL A 96 -13.64 1.03 -14.14
CA VAL A 96 -12.47 0.99 -13.26
C VAL A 96 -11.49 -0.09 -13.74
N SER A 97 -10.28 0.31 -14.08
CA SER A 97 -9.20 -0.62 -14.40
C SER A 97 -8.41 -1.04 -13.15
N VAL A 98 -8.03 -2.32 -13.06
CA VAL A 98 -7.21 -2.86 -11.96
C VAL A 98 -6.06 -3.66 -12.55
N ALA A 99 -4.83 -3.17 -12.38
CA ALA A 99 -3.61 -3.92 -12.61
C ALA A 99 -3.18 -4.60 -11.30
N ARG A 100 -2.74 -5.85 -11.36
CA ARG A 100 -2.17 -6.57 -10.20
C ARG A 100 -0.66 -6.74 -10.37
N VAL A 101 0.07 -6.56 -9.29
CA VAL A 101 1.54 -6.65 -9.26
C VAL A 101 2.01 -7.35 -7.98
N ASP A 102 3.23 -7.88 -7.99
CA ASP A 102 3.83 -8.49 -6.81
C ASP A 102 4.28 -7.38 -5.83
N PRO A 103 3.77 -7.34 -4.58
CA PRO A 103 4.17 -6.36 -3.59
C PRO A 103 5.64 -6.45 -3.17
N ASN A 104 6.32 -7.59 -3.38
CA ASN A 104 7.76 -7.74 -3.16
C ASN A 104 8.60 -7.13 -4.29
N GLN A 105 7.95 -6.74 -5.40
CA GLN A 105 8.59 -6.14 -6.58
C GLN A 105 7.99 -4.76 -6.85
N PRO A 106 8.27 -3.74 -6.02
CA PRO A 106 7.64 -2.42 -6.15
C PRO A 106 7.92 -1.73 -7.50
N MET A 107 9.00 -2.11 -8.19
CA MET A 107 9.26 -1.63 -9.56
C MET A 107 8.19 -2.05 -10.57
N ASP A 108 7.47 -3.14 -10.33
CA ASP A 108 6.40 -3.61 -11.21
C ASP A 108 5.19 -2.66 -11.20
N ILE A 109 5.05 -1.81 -10.17
CA ILE A 109 4.01 -0.76 -10.11
C ILE A 109 4.26 0.33 -11.15
N ILE A 110 5.53 0.58 -11.49
CA ILE A 110 5.94 1.75 -12.28
C ILE A 110 5.37 1.74 -13.70
N ALA A 111 5.42 0.59 -14.37
CA ALA A 111 4.95 0.45 -15.74
C ALA A 111 3.42 0.66 -15.88
N PRO A 112 2.55 -0.08 -15.16
CA PRO A 112 1.10 0.11 -15.26
C PRO A 112 0.66 1.51 -14.83
N LEU A 113 1.30 2.08 -13.79
CA LEU A 113 1.02 3.46 -13.41
C LEU A 113 1.41 4.45 -14.53
N SER A 114 2.60 4.31 -15.12
CA SER A 114 3.05 5.20 -16.20
C SER A 114 2.14 5.11 -17.43
N GLU A 115 1.65 3.91 -17.75
CA GLU A 115 0.67 3.71 -18.82
C GLU A 115 -0.63 4.47 -18.51
N GLN A 116 -1.13 4.39 -17.28
CA GLN A 116 -2.34 5.09 -16.87
C GLN A 116 -2.17 6.62 -16.90
N LEU A 117 -1.06 7.14 -16.38
CA LEU A 117 -0.74 8.57 -16.45
C LEU A 117 -0.66 9.06 -17.90
N THR A 118 -0.07 8.26 -18.79
CA THR A 118 0.01 8.59 -20.22
C THR A 118 -1.36 8.57 -20.89
N ARG A 119 -2.23 7.62 -20.52
CA ARG A 119 -3.59 7.49 -21.05
C ARG A 119 -4.46 8.71 -20.72
N TRP A 120 -4.33 9.24 -19.52
CA TRP A 120 -5.12 10.41 -19.08
C TRP A 120 -4.52 11.76 -19.47
N ASN A 121 -3.28 11.78 -19.95
CA ASN A 121 -2.62 13.02 -20.34
C ASN A 121 -3.43 13.79 -21.40
N GLY A 122 -3.82 15.03 -21.07
CA GLY A 122 -4.54 15.93 -21.96
C GLY A 122 -6.06 15.73 -22.04
N ASN A 123 -6.67 14.92 -21.16
CA ASN A 123 -8.14 14.78 -21.09
C ASN A 123 -8.84 15.98 -20.42
N GLY A 124 -8.10 16.86 -19.75
CA GLY A 124 -8.60 18.09 -19.12
C GLY A 124 -8.77 18.00 -17.61
N ASN A 125 -8.68 16.80 -17.03
CA ASN A 125 -8.80 16.57 -15.59
C ASN A 125 -7.42 16.63 -14.90
N GLN A 126 -7.41 17.01 -13.62
CA GLN A 126 -6.19 16.92 -12.81
C GLN A 126 -5.94 15.45 -12.44
N THR A 127 -4.73 14.96 -12.71
CA THR A 127 -4.36 13.60 -12.34
C THR A 127 -3.77 13.58 -10.93
N LEU A 128 -4.33 12.73 -10.08
CA LEU A 128 -3.89 12.46 -8.71
C LEU A 128 -3.39 11.01 -8.61
N VAL A 129 -2.26 10.80 -7.95
CA VAL A 129 -1.74 9.48 -7.61
C VAL A 129 -1.86 9.29 -6.11
N SER A 130 -2.47 8.20 -5.65
CA SER A 130 -2.55 7.85 -4.23
C SER A 130 -1.73 6.58 -3.98
N VAL A 131 -0.88 6.57 -2.96
CA VAL A 131 -0.14 5.39 -2.52
C VAL A 131 -0.54 5.06 -1.09
N GLN A 132 -1.29 3.97 -0.92
CA GLN A 132 -1.85 3.51 0.34
C GLN A 132 -1.37 2.07 0.66
N THR A 133 -0.34 1.87 1.49
CA THR A 133 0.46 2.87 2.22
C THR A 133 1.96 2.56 2.10
N LEU A 134 2.80 3.57 2.33
CA LEU A 134 4.26 3.39 2.43
C LEU A 134 4.66 2.49 3.59
N THR A 135 3.86 2.47 4.66
CA THR A 135 4.08 1.55 5.78
C THR A 135 4.10 0.11 5.30
N ILE A 136 3.16 -0.29 4.44
CA ILE A 136 3.11 -1.65 3.94
C ILE A 136 4.23 -1.93 2.95
N LEU A 137 4.55 -0.99 2.06
CA LEU A 137 5.71 -1.13 1.17
C LEU A 137 6.99 -1.50 1.95
N LEU A 138 7.25 -0.80 3.07
CA LEU A 138 8.43 -1.03 3.92
C LEU A 138 8.39 -2.35 4.70
N GLU A 139 7.26 -3.07 4.69
CA GLU A 139 7.14 -4.41 5.26
C GLU A 139 7.47 -5.50 4.22
N TYR A 140 7.21 -5.24 2.94
CA TYR A 140 7.49 -6.17 1.85
C TYR A 140 8.93 -6.11 1.38
N VAL A 141 9.53 -4.91 1.36
CA VAL A 141 10.89 -4.71 0.85
C VAL A 141 11.75 -3.95 1.84
N ASP A 142 13.07 -4.12 1.70
CA ASP A 142 14.01 -3.33 2.47
C ASP A 142 13.93 -1.83 2.14
N PHE A 143 14.45 -1.01 3.07
CA PHE A 143 14.40 0.44 2.98
C PHE A 143 15.06 0.97 1.69
N ASP A 144 16.20 0.42 1.28
CA ASP A 144 16.92 0.87 0.08
C ASP A 144 16.11 0.64 -1.20
N THR A 145 15.41 -0.50 -1.27
CA THR A 145 14.51 -0.84 -2.38
C THR A 145 13.30 0.06 -2.39
N ALA A 146 12.64 0.27 -1.24
CA ALA A 146 11.51 1.18 -1.10
C ALA A 146 11.91 2.62 -1.48
N PHE A 147 13.03 3.12 -0.97
CA PHE A 147 13.53 4.46 -1.24
C PHE A 147 13.81 4.67 -2.73
N ARG A 148 14.46 3.70 -3.39
CA ARG A 148 14.74 3.75 -4.84
C ARG A 148 13.46 3.77 -5.66
N TYR A 149 12.49 2.93 -5.31
CA TYR A 149 11.18 2.92 -5.95
C TYR A 149 10.48 4.27 -5.79
N LEU A 150 10.39 4.80 -4.56
CA LEU A 150 9.74 6.08 -4.29
C LEU A 150 10.43 7.23 -5.00
N HIS A 151 11.77 7.25 -5.05
CA HIS A 151 12.53 8.23 -5.80
C HIS A 151 12.20 8.26 -7.30
N ILE A 152 12.03 7.09 -7.92
CA ILE A 152 11.61 6.99 -9.32
C ILE A 152 10.15 7.41 -9.49
N LEU A 153 9.28 6.97 -8.57
CA LEU A 153 7.86 7.25 -8.62
C LEU A 153 7.56 8.74 -8.50
N THR A 154 8.15 9.44 -7.53
CA THR A 154 7.93 10.88 -7.32
C THR A 154 8.36 11.71 -8.54
N HIS A 155 9.45 11.29 -9.20
CA HIS A 155 9.90 11.91 -10.45
C HIS A 155 8.91 11.67 -11.60
N ARG A 156 8.33 10.47 -11.71
CA ARG A 156 7.33 10.15 -12.74
C ARG A 156 6.03 10.91 -12.55
N VAL A 157 5.55 11.01 -11.31
CA VAL A 157 4.37 11.81 -10.95
C VAL A 157 4.59 13.26 -11.39
N ARG A 158 5.74 13.85 -11.03
CA ARG A 158 6.10 15.21 -11.43
C ARG A 158 6.20 15.39 -12.95
N ALA A 159 6.81 14.43 -13.65
CA ALA A 159 6.97 14.48 -15.11
C ALA A 159 5.63 14.39 -15.87
N ALA A 160 4.60 13.80 -15.24
CA ALA A 160 3.25 13.69 -15.78
C ALA A 160 2.33 14.86 -15.39
N ASP A 161 2.85 15.89 -14.70
CA ASP A 161 2.05 17.00 -14.15
C ASP A 161 0.92 16.52 -13.20
N ALA A 162 1.15 15.38 -12.55
CA ALA A 162 0.27 14.79 -11.57
C ALA A 162 0.65 15.20 -10.14
N ILE A 163 -0.29 15.03 -9.20
CA ILE A 163 -0.05 15.26 -7.77
C ILE A 163 -0.11 13.92 -7.04
N GLY A 164 0.99 13.53 -6.40
CA GLY A 164 1.13 12.29 -5.66
C GLY A 164 0.91 12.47 -4.17
N PHE A 165 0.09 11.63 -3.57
CA PHE A 165 -0.18 11.56 -2.13
C PHE A 165 0.25 10.20 -1.60
N TYR A 166 1.10 10.19 -0.59
CA TYR A 166 1.72 8.99 -0.07
C TYR A 166 1.44 8.88 1.42
N GLN A 167 0.64 7.90 1.85
CA GLN A 167 0.28 7.75 3.25
C GLN A 167 1.32 6.90 3.99
N MET A 168 1.75 7.35 5.17
CA MET A 168 2.60 6.63 6.10
C MET A 168 2.09 6.79 7.53
N ASP A 169 2.18 5.72 8.32
CA ASP A 169 1.90 5.76 9.75
C ASP A 169 3.15 6.21 10.53
N PRO A 170 3.12 7.36 11.21
CA PRO A 170 4.30 7.88 11.91
C PRO A 170 4.66 7.08 13.17
N ASP A 171 3.75 6.31 13.77
CA ASP A 171 4.05 5.60 15.02
C ASP A 171 4.71 4.24 14.80
N ILE A 172 4.63 3.72 13.57
CA ILE A 172 5.21 2.41 13.22
C ILE A 172 6.69 2.54 12.90
N HIS A 173 7.07 3.64 12.24
CA HIS A 173 8.44 3.88 11.80
C HIS A 173 9.19 4.74 12.81
N ASP A 174 10.50 4.55 12.87
CA ASP A 174 11.36 5.44 13.66
C ASP A 174 11.56 6.80 12.97
N GLU A 175 11.98 7.80 13.75
CA GLU A 175 12.18 9.17 13.26
C GLU A 175 13.22 9.26 12.14
N GLU A 176 14.25 8.40 12.13
CA GLU A 176 15.29 8.42 11.09
C GLU A 176 14.72 7.96 9.74
N THR A 177 13.95 6.88 9.74
CA THR A 177 13.21 6.37 8.57
C THR A 177 12.28 7.46 8.01
N ILE A 178 11.48 8.10 8.87
CA ILE A 178 10.54 9.15 8.48
C ILE A 178 11.30 10.36 7.92
N ASN A 179 12.31 10.87 8.62
CA ASN A 179 13.06 12.05 8.20
C ASN A 179 13.81 11.83 6.88
N THR A 180 14.35 10.64 6.67
CA THR A 180 14.98 10.28 5.39
C THR A 180 13.94 10.28 4.27
N LEU A 181 12.76 9.68 4.47
CA LEU A 181 11.71 9.67 3.45
C LEU A 181 11.12 11.06 3.17
N LYS A 182 10.99 11.93 4.17
CA LYS A 182 10.55 13.34 4.01
C LYS A 182 11.34 14.06 2.90
N THR A 183 12.60 13.69 2.66
CA THR A 183 13.43 14.30 1.61
C THR A 183 12.96 14.02 0.16
N LEU A 184 12.11 13.02 -0.06
CA LEU A 184 11.59 12.65 -1.38
C LEU A 184 10.33 13.44 -1.79
N PHE A 185 9.74 14.19 -0.87
CA PHE A 185 8.45 14.87 -1.05
C PHE A 185 8.64 16.39 -1.03
N ASP A 186 7.68 17.13 -1.61
CA ASP A 186 7.68 18.60 -1.64
C ASP A 186 7.01 19.19 -0.37
N ALA A 187 6.07 18.44 0.22
CA ALA A 187 5.38 18.81 1.46
C ALA A 187 5.07 17.58 2.32
N VAL A 188 4.95 17.81 3.62
CA VAL A 188 4.48 16.83 4.60
C VAL A 188 3.21 17.36 5.24
N VAL A 189 2.18 16.54 5.24
CA VAL A 189 0.92 16.79 5.93
C VAL A 189 0.84 15.84 7.11
N GLU A 190 0.67 16.36 8.31
CA GLU A 190 0.49 15.55 9.53
C GLU A 190 -0.95 15.69 10.02
N VAL A 191 -1.59 14.56 10.32
CA VAL A 191 -2.97 14.48 10.79
C VAL A 191 -2.98 13.94 12.21
N SER A 192 -3.70 14.61 13.10
CA SER A 192 -3.91 14.14 14.48
C SER A 192 -4.68 12.82 14.53
N ASP A 193 -4.56 12.08 15.65
CA ASP A 193 -5.22 10.78 15.83
C ASP A 193 -6.75 10.85 15.71
N ASP A 194 -7.35 11.98 16.08
CA ASP A 194 -8.78 12.26 15.96
C ASP A 194 -9.21 12.74 14.55
N GLY A 195 -8.24 13.01 13.66
CA GLY A 195 -8.48 13.49 12.30
C GLY A 195 -8.94 14.94 12.21
N GLU A 196 -9.02 15.67 13.33
CA GLU A 196 -9.57 17.02 13.39
C GLU A 196 -8.53 18.10 13.06
N GLU A 197 -7.28 17.90 13.47
CA GLU A 197 -6.17 18.83 13.26
C GLU A 197 -5.24 18.37 12.13
N TRP A 198 -4.87 19.33 11.30
CA TRP A 198 -4.03 19.15 10.13
C TRP A 198 -2.92 20.19 10.19
N SER A 199 -1.68 19.76 9.95
CA SER A 199 -0.55 20.67 9.81
C SER A 199 0.24 20.36 8.54
N VAL A 200 0.76 21.41 7.88
CA VAL A 200 1.54 21.27 6.66
C VAL A 200 2.93 21.86 6.86
N THR A 201 3.96 21.10 6.49
CA THR A 201 5.37 21.50 6.59
C THR A 201 6.04 21.37 5.22
N GLU A 202 6.78 22.40 4.80
CA GLU A 202 7.59 22.36 3.59
C GLU A 202 8.86 21.54 3.83
N THR A 203 9.11 20.58 2.97
CA THR A 203 10.39 19.89 2.93
C THR A 203 11.29 20.66 1.97
N TYR A 204 12.27 21.39 2.52
CA TYR A 204 13.35 21.98 1.74
C TYR A 204 14.28 20.87 1.21
N GLY A 205 13.77 20.06 0.28
CA GLY A 205 14.59 19.28 -0.64
C GLY A 205 15.08 20.20 -1.74
N ASP A 206 16.39 20.26 -1.95
CA ASP A 206 17.06 21.15 -2.89
C ASP A 206 16.38 21.23 -4.26
N ARG A 207 15.56 22.28 -4.45
CA ARG A 207 14.80 22.56 -5.67
C ARG A 207 15.71 22.94 -6.86
N THR A 208 17.03 22.95 -6.68
CA THR A 208 17.99 23.38 -7.70
C THR A 208 18.78 22.25 -8.37
N ALA A 209 18.69 21.00 -7.91
CA ALA A 209 19.51 19.91 -8.45
C ALA A 209 19.01 19.31 -9.79
N THR A 210 17.78 19.59 -10.24
CA THR A 210 17.20 18.96 -11.45
C THR A 210 16.81 19.94 -12.56
N SER A 211 17.11 21.23 -12.42
CA SER A 211 16.84 22.23 -13.46
C SER A 211 18.07 23.13 -13.69
N ASP A 212 19.16 22.56 -14.21
CA ASP A 212 20.07 23.26 -15.15
C ASP A 212 21.17 22.31 -15.63
N HIS A 213 20.87 21.53 -16.66
CA HIS A 213 21.90 20.95 -17.54
C HIS A 213 21.65 21.39 -18.98
N VAL A 214 21.73 22.71 -19.18
CA VAL A 214 22.23 23.25 -20.45
C VAL A 214 23.75 23.33 -20.34
N GLN A 215 24.42 22.46 -21.08
CA GLN A 215 25.87 22.37 -21.18
C GLN A 215 26.53 23.73 -21.42
N SER A 216 27.51 24.09 -20.60
CA SER A 216 28.68 24.83 -21.07
C SER A 216 29.91 24.52 -20.22
N HIS A 217 31.04 24.49 -20.92
CA HIS A 217 32.37 24.02 -20.54
C HIS A 217 33.05 24.75 -19.37
N ASP A 218 33.93 24.01 -18.70
CA ASP A 218 35.16 24.42 -18.01
C ASP A 218 35.10 25.55 -16.98
N THR A 219 35.15 25.22 -15.69
CA THR A 219 36.25 25.70 -14.80
C THR A 219 36.32 24.95 -13.47
N ASP A 220 37.56 24.71 -13.08
CA ASP A 220 38.07 24.08 -11.86
C ASP A 220 37.73 24.89 -10.60
N VAL A 221 36.96 24.33 -9.66
CA VAL A 221 36.81 24.82 -8.28
C VAL A 221 36.62 23.64 -7.34
N SER A 222 37.56 23.46 -6.40
CA SER A 222 37.47 22.51 -5.30
C SER A 222 36.53 23.04 -4.20
N VAL A 223 35.61 22.20 -3.74
CA VAL A 223 34.74 22.42 -2.57
C VAL A 223 34.99 21.27 -1.57
N PRO A 224 35.08 21.52 -0.25
CA PRO A 224 35.53 20.51 0.71
C PRO A 224 34.49 19.42 0.95
N ASP A 225 34.99 18.18 1.06
CA ASP A 225 34.28 16.97 1.47
C ASP A 225 33.73 17.10 2.88
N SER A 226 32.40 17.04 3.01
CA SER A 226 31.70 16.38 4.12
C SER A 226 30.25 16.17 3.68
N GLU A 227 29.76 14.93 3.78
CA GLU A 227 28.44 14.41 3.34
C GLU A 227 28.38 13.72 1.96
N SER A 228 29.51 13.20 1.49
CA SER A 228 29.65 12.33 0.31
C SER A 228 29.79 10.85 0.73
N GLY A 229 28.68 10.12 0.81
CA GLY A 229 28.75 8.66 1.06
C GLY A 229 27.51 7.86 0.64
N LEU A 230 26.32 8.32 1.01
CA LEU A 230 25.08 7.58 0.76
C LEU A 230 24.47 7.91 -0.61
N PHE A 231 24.47 9.18 -1.01
CA PHE A 231 23.78 9.63 -2.22
C PHE A 231 24.58 9.50 -3.53
N ALA A 232 25.93 9.44 -3.44
CA ALA A 232 26.78 9.31 -4.62
C ALA A 232 26.63 7.93 -5.29
N SER A 233 26.56 6.86 -4.48
CA SER A 233 26.44 5.48 -4.97
C SER A 233 25.09 5.19 -5.62
N ILE A 234 24.01 5.79 -5.11
CA ILE A 234 22.66 5.66 -5.67
C ILE A 234 22.57 6.41 -7.00
N ARG A 235 23.11 7.64 -7.08
CA ARG A 235 23.12 8.44 -8.32
C ARG A 235 23.91 7.76 -9.44
N ASP A 236 25.08 7.18 -9.14
CA ASP A 236 25.94 6.55 -10.14
C ASP A 236 25.30 5.26 -10.69
N SER A 237 24.62 4.49 -9.83
CA SER A 237 23.92 3.26 -10.21
C SER A 237 22.70 3.50 -11.10
N LEU A 238 22.03 4.64 -10.97
CA LEU A 238 20.81 4.96 -11.74
C LEU A 238 21.10 5.41 -13.17
N THR A 239 22.32 5.83 -13.50
CA THR A 239 22.70 6.15 -14.89
C THR A 239 22.90 4.91 -15.77
N GLY A 240 23.21 3.75 -15.16
CA GLY A 240 23.46 2.50 -15.87
C GLY A 240 22.22 1.72 -16.30
N VAL A 241 21.05 1.98 -15.70
CA VAL A 241 19.80 1.24 -16.01
C VAL A 241 19.09 1.77 -17.26
N PHE A 242 19.43 2.98 -17.74
CA PHE A 242 18.78 3.59 -18.91
C PHE A 242 19.47 3.33 -20.25
N SER A 243 20.35 2.32 -20.33
CA SER A 243 21.00 1.95 -21.60
C SER A 243 21.24 0.45 -21.74
N ASP A 244 20.18 -0.36 -21.80
CA ASP A 244 20.15 -1.46 -22.79
C ASP A 244 18.73 -2.02 -22.95
N ALA A 245 18.12 -1.70 -24.09
CA ALA A 245 16.90 -2.34 -24.57
C ALA A 245 17.10 -2.66 -26.05
N ASN A 246 17.85 -3.72 -26.34
CA ASN A 246 17.68 -4.48 -27.58
C ASN A 246 18.43 -5.81 -27.54
N GLY A 247 17.75 -6.91 -27.89
CA GLY A 247 18.44 -8.16 -28.24
C GLY A 247 17.68 -9.42 -27.91
N SER A 248 16.77 -9.80 -28.80
CA SER A 248 16.28 -11.18 -28.94
C SER A 248 17.43 -12.17 -29.14
N GLU A 249 17.30 -13.41 -28.64
CA GLU A 249 17.27 -14.61 -29.49
C GLU A 249 17.07 -15.91 -28.69
N SER A 250 16.30 -16.79 -29.34
CA SER A 250 16.01 -18.20 -29.09
C SER A 250 17.24 -19.13 -29.15
N VAL A 251 17.14 -20.35 -28.60
CA VAL A 251 17.31 -21.67 -29.28
C VAL A 251 17.39 -22.85 -28.28
N ASP A 252 16.44 -23.77 -28.43
CA ASP A 252 16.41 -25.25 -28.42
C ASP A 252 17.26 -26.20 -27.52
N THR A 253 16.53 -27.26 -27.09
CA THR A 253 16.88 -28.70 -26.92
C THR A 253 17.81 -29.10 -25.75
N ALA A 254 17.62 -30.22 -25.02
CA ALA A 254 17.18 -31.55 -25.41
C ALA A 254 16.76 -32.44 -24.19
N THR A 255 15.75 -33.30 -24.43
CA THR A 255 15.55 -34.72 -24.02
C THR A 255 16.25 -35.37 -22.82
N GLY A 256 15.46 -36.10 -22.02
CA GLY A 256 15.77 -37.50 -21.65
C GLY A 256 15.30 -37.99 -20.27
N GLY A 257 14.48 -39.07 -20.24
CA GLY A 257 14.50 -40.06 -19.15
C GLY A 257 13.15 -40.41 -18.49
N SER A 258 12.61 -41.58 -18.84
CA SER A 258 11.35 -42.16 -18.36
C SER A 258 11.39 -42.88 -17.00
N ALA A 259 10.18 -43.08 -16.47
CA ALA A 259 9.60 -44.34 -15.96
C ALA A 259 9.45 -44.54 -14.43
N GLU A 260 8.17 -44.49 -14.04
CA GLU A 260 7.41 -45.46 -13.22
C GLU A 260 7.93 -45.87 -11.84
N ARG A 261 7.09 -45.64 -10.82
CA ARG A 261 6.61 -46.73 -9.95
C ARG A 261 5.25 -46.44 -9.30
N ALA A 262 4.42 -47.47 -9.30
CA ALA A 262 3.07 -47.54 -8.80
C ALA A 262 2.99 -47.75 -7.27
N GLY A 263 1.84 -47.41 -6.71
CA GLY A 263 1.43 -47.76 -5.36
C GLY A 263 -0.03 -47.38 -5.09
N GLU A 264 -0.97 -48.20 -5.56
CA GLU A 264 -2.39 -48.13 -5.21
C GLU A 264 -2.64 -48.59 -3.76
N GLY A 265 -3.62 -47.97 -3.10
CA GLY A 265 -4.19 -48.41 -1.83
C GLY A 265 -5.49 -47.68 -1.50
N ALA A 266 -6.61 -48.25 -1.93
CA ALA A 266 -7.99 -47.89 -1.60
C ALA A 266 -8.25 -47.92 -0.06
N SER A 267 -9.33 -47.41 0.55
CA SER A 267 -10.73 -47.29 0.14
C SER A 267 -11.57 -46.53 1.19
N SER A 268 -12.58 -45.79 0.71
CA SER A 268 -13.99 -45.78 1.16
C SER A 268 -14.43 -45.33 2.57
N GLY A 269 -15.46 -44.48 2.60
CA GLY A 269 -16.44 -44.43 3.70
C GLY A 269 -17.31 -43.16 3.76
N SER A 270 -18.47 -43.18 3.11
CA SER A 270 -19.51 -42.13 3.07
C SER A 270 -20.32 -41.96 4.38
N ALA A 271 -20.62 -40.70 4.74
CA ALA A 271 -21.93 -40.03 5.05
C ALA A 271 -23.04 -40.73 5.91
N PRO A 272 -24.16 -40.04 6.23
CA PRO A 272 -24.39 -38.82 7.02
C PRO A 272 -25.50 -39.01 8.10
N GLN A 273 -25.99 -37.91 8.71
CA GLN A 273 -27.31 -37.67 9.34
C GLN A 273 -27.36 -37.41 10.87
N SER A 274 -27.78 -36.19 11.22
CA SER A 274 -28.98 -35.86 12.02
C SER A 274 -28.96 -34.33 12.20
N GLY A 275 -29.87 -33.53 11.64
CA GLY A 275 -31.31 -33.67 11.76
C GLY A 275 -31.76 -33.08 13.10
N ARG A 276 -31.84 -31.74 13.19
CA ARG A 276 -32.77 -31.07 14.11
C ARG A 276 -33.09 -29.66 13.61
N GLU A 277 -34.25 -29.56 12.97
CA GLU A 277 -35.02 -28.33 12.94
C GLU A 277 -35.33 -27.90 14.38
N SER A 278 -34.98 -26.68 14.71
CA SER A 278 -35.72 -25.90 15.70
C SER A 278 -35.63 -24.46 15.23
N GLY A 279 -36.78 -23.89 14.84
CA GLY A 279 -36.89 -22.47 14.54
C GLY A 279 -36.30 -21.67 15.69
N VAL A 280 -35.38 -20.78 15.35
CA VAL A 280 -34.90 -19.77 16.26
C VAL A 280 -35.55 -18.48 15.81
N GLU A 281 -36.38 -17.99 16.71
CA GLU A 281 -37.02 -16.69 16.71
C GLU A 281 -35.99 -15.60 16.37
N ASP A 282 -36.48 -14.60 15.65
CA ASP A 282 -35.87 -13.29 15.37
C ASP A 282 -35.12 -12.76 16.61
N LEU A 283 -33.80 -12.97 16.63
CA LEU A 283 -32.86 -12.40 17.59
C LEU A 283 -32.18 -11.21 16.92
N PRO A 284 -31.97 -10.07 17.61
CA PRO A 284 -31.15 -9.01 17.05
C PRO A 284 -29.76 -9.57 16.73
N GLU A 285 -29.23 -9.29 15.53
CA GLU A 285 -27.96 -9.81 14.99
C GLU A 285 -26.71 -9.48 15.85
N GLU A 286 -26.87 -8.72 16.94
CA GLU A 286 -25.85 -8.47 17.98
C GLU A 286 -25.59 -9.68 18.91
N ALA A 287 -26.12 -10.85 18.59
CA ALA A 287 -26.00 -12.07 19.40
C ALA A 287 -24.56 -12.63 19.41
N MET A 288 -23.79 -12.25 20.44
CA MET A 288 -22.54 -12.90 20.87
C MET A 288 -21.51 -13.13 19.75
N LEU A 289 -21.01 -12.05 19.12
CA LEU A 289 -19.74 -12.17 18.40
C LEU A 289 -18.71 -12.77 19.36
N THR A 290 -18.08 -13.86 18.93
CA THR A 290 -16.96 -14.40 19.68
C THR A 290 -15.83 -13.38 19.69
N ASP A 291 -14.90 -13.50 20.63
CA ASP A 291 -13.74 -12.61 20.65
C ASP A 291 -12.94 -12.65 19.33
N GLU A 292 -12.99 -13.77 18.60
CA GLU A 292 -12.38 -13.94 17.27
C GLU A 292 -13.16 -13.20 16.19
N ASP A 293 -14.49 -13.27 16.21
CA ASP A 293 -15.36 -12.53 15.30
C ASP A 293 -15.22 -11.03 15.49
N ARG A 294 -15.09 -10.57 16.74
CA ARG A 294 -14.86 -9.15 17.07
C ARG A 294 -13.52 -8.67 16.52
N ILE A 295 -12.44 -9.45 16.65
CA ILE A 295 -11.13 -9.10 16.08
C ILE A 295 -11.21 -9.08 14.55
N ARG A 296 -11.88 -10.05 13.93
CA ARG A 296 -12.04 -10.12 12.48
C ARG A 296 -12.84 -8.93 11.93
N GLU A 297 -13.95 -8.58 12.57
CA GLU A 297 -14.76 -7.41 12.21
C GLU A 297 -13.94 -6.12 12.36
N LEU A 298 -13.16 -6.00 13.44
CA LEU A 298 -12.30 -4.85 13.68
C LEU A 298 -11.20 -4.73 12.61
N LEU A 299 -10.51 -5.82 12.30
CA LEU A 299 -9.53 -5.87 11.20
C LEU A 299 -10.17 -5.49 9.87
N THR A 300 -11.36 -6.01 9.58
CA THR A 300 -12.11 -5.68 8.34
C THR A 300 -12.44 -4.19 8.29
N THR A 301 -12.92 -3.62 9.40
CA THR A 301 -13.23 -2.19 9.54
C THR A 301 -12.00 -1.31 9.32
N TYR A 302 -10.82 -1.80 9.73
CA TYR A 302 -9.54 -1.12 9.56
C TYR A 302 -8.87 -1.42 8.19
N GLY A 303 -9.58 -2.04 7.24
CA GLY A 303 -9.05 -2.32 5.89
C GLY A 303 -8.26 -3.63 5.79
N GLY A 304 -8.62 -4.61 6.62
CA GLY A 304 -8.02 -5.94 6.69
C GLY A 304 -6.77 -6.03 7.57
N ARG A 305 -6.38 -4.94 8.25
CA ARG A 305 -5.18 -4.89 9.10
C ARG A 305 -5.25 -3.80 10.15
N MET A 306 -4.53 -3.94 11.26
CA MET A 306 -4.35 -2.88 12.25
C MET A 306 -3.17 -3.15 13.20
N LYS A 307 -2.74 -2.15 13.99
CA LYS A 307 -1.70 -2.40 15.00
C LYS A 307 -2.28 -3.27 16.11
N GLN A 308 -1.46 -4.17 16.67
CA GLN A 308 -1.86 -4.92 17.87
C GLN A 308 -2.18 -3.97 19.05
N ALA A 309 -1.56 -2.79 19.10
CA ALA A 309 -1.89 -1.74 20.06
C ALA A 309 -3.32 -1.25 19.88
N ASP A 310 -3.72 -0.91 18.65
CA ASP A 310 -5.08 -0.49 18.30
C ASP A 310 -6.12 -1.56 18.66
N VAL A 311 -5.79 -2.86 18.48
CA VAL A 311 -6.69 -3.95 18.95
C VAL A 311 -6.91 -3.86 20.45
N THR A 312 -5.87 -3.52 21.21
CA THR A 312 -5.95 -3.37 22.67
C THR A 312 -6.82 -2.18 23.06
N GLU A 313 -6.71 -1.07 22.33
CA GLU A 313 -7.44 0.16 22.58
C GLU A 313 -8.92 0.01 22.22
N GLU A 314 -9.24 -0.54 21.06
CA GLU A 314 -10.62 -0.71 20.57
C GLU A 314 -11.42 -1.80 21.29
N THR A 315 -10.72 -2.79 21.87
CA THR A 315 -11.38 -3.90 22.57
C THR A 315 -11.48 -3.71 24.08
N ASP A 316 -10.80 -2.71 24.64
CA ASP A 316 -10.54 -2.51 26.08
C ASP A 316 -9.90 -3.74 26.77
N TRP A 317 -9.33 -4.67 26.01
CA TRP A 317 -8.70 -5.87 26.55
C TRP A 317 -7.28 -5.58 27.02
N SER A 318 -6.78 -6.35 28.00
CA SER A 318 -5.37 -6.22 28.39
C SER A 318 -4.43 -6.71 27.27
N LYS A 319 -3.24 -6.10 27.15
CA LYS A 319 -2.20 -6.51 26.18
C LYS A 319 -1.92 -8.02 26.18
N SER A 320 -1.91 -8.64 27.35
CA SER A 320 -1.70 -10.09 27.50
C SER A 320 -2.90 -10.94 27.05
N THR A 321 -4.11 -10.39 27.09
CA THR A 321 -5.32 -11.05 26.59
C THR A 321 -5.39 -10.95 25.08
N VAL A 322 -5.12 -9.76 24.51
CA VAL A 322 -5.01 -9.55 23.07
C VAL A 322 -3.95 -10.49 22.47
N SER A 323 -2.73 -10.48 23.01
CA SER A 323 -1.65 -11.35 22.53
C SER A 323 -2.03 -12.84 22.52
N ARG A 324 -2.71 -13.32 23.58
CA ARG A 324 -3.19 -14.71 23.66
C ARG A 324 -4.29 -15.02 22.64
N LYS A 325 -5.20 -14.08 22.37
CA LYS A 325 -6.26 -14.26 21.38
C LYS A 325 -5.71 -14.25 19.96
N LEU A 326 -4.84 -13.30 19.64
CA LEU A 326 -4.18 -13.22 18.35
C LEU A 326 -3.36 -14.48 18.07
N SER A 327 -2.60 -14.98 19.04
CA SER A 327 -1.84 -16.22 18.87
C SER A 327 -2.74 -17.43 18.54
N LYS A 328 -3.94 -17.52 19.13
CA LYS A 328 -4.91 -18.57 18.80
C LYS A 328 -5.51 -18.41 17.40
N MET A 329 -5.73 -17.18 16.95
CA MET A 329 -6.25 -16.91 15.61
C MET A 329 -5.17 -17.18 14.54
N GLU A 330 -3.91 -16.89 14.85
CA GLU A 330 -2.74 -17.21 14.03
C GLU A 330 -2.55 -18.73 13.91
N GLU A 331 -2.66 -19.48 15.01
CA GLU A 331 -2.68 -20.96 14.99
C GLU A 331 -3.81 -21.54 14.12
N LYS A 332 -4.91 -20.80 13.93
CA LYS A 332 -6.04 -21.18 13.08
C LYS A 332 -5.91 -20.69 11.64
N GLY A 333 -4.83 -19.98 11.29
CA GLY A 333 -4.62 -19.39 9.96
C GLY A 333 -5.59 -18.26 9.61
N LEU A 334 -6.24 -17.65 10.61
CA LEU A 334 -7.22 -16.56 10.41
C LEU A 334 -6.55 -15.19 10.31
N ILE A 335 -5.36 -15.04 10.89
CA ILE A 335 -4.58 -13.82 10.90
C ILE A 335 -3.09 -14.13 10.83
N THR A 336 -2.30 -13.13 10.49
CA THR A 336 -0.84 -13.18 10.51
C THR A 336 -0.27 -11.94 11.17
N ARG A 337 0.82 -12.09 11.93
CA ARG A 337 1.50 -10.97 12.62
C ARG A 337 2.87 -10.71 12.03
N VAL A 338 3.12 -9.45 11.70
CA VAL A 338 4.43 -8.99 11.22
C VAL A 338 4.97 -7.96 12.21
N GLN A 339 6.24 -8.08 12.58
CA GLN A 339 6.91 -7.09 13.42
C GLN A 339 7.43 -5.96 12.53
N VAL A 340 7.02 -4.72 12.84
CA VAL A 340 7.37 -3.53 12.07
C VAL A 340 7.82 -2.44 13.03
N GLY A 341 9.08 -2.03 12.90
CA GLY A 341 9.71 -1.06 13.80
C GLY A 341 9.56 -1.45 15.27
N ARG A 342 8.76 -0.66 16.02
CA ARG A 342 8.51 -0.84 17.47
C ARG A 342 7.21 -1.58 17.80
N GLY A 343 6.43 -1.97 16.80
CA GLY A 343 5.10 -2.56 16.96
C GLY A 343 4.91 -3.86 16.19
N ASN A 344 3.73 -4.47 16.39
CA ASN A 344 3.27 -5.59 15.58
C ASN A 344 2.04 -5.14 14.80
N LEU A 345 2.04 -5.41 13.50
CA LEU A 345 0.89 -5.26 12.63
C LEU A 345 0.19 -6.61 12.49
N VAL A 346 -1.14 -6.61 12.55
CA VAL A 346 -1.98 -7.80 12.44
C VAL A 346 -2.72 -7.72 11.11
N PHE A 347 -2.62 -8.78 10.31
CA PHE A 347 -3.29 -8.93 9.02
C PHE A 347 -4.39 -9.98 9.09
N LEU A 348 -5.50 -9.73 8.41
CA LEU A 348 -6.48 -10.76 8.13
C LEU A 348 -5.91 -11.76 7.10
N SER A 349 -6.28 -13.03 7.20
CA SER A 349 -5.89 -14.04 6.22
C SER A 349 -6.26 -13.61 4.79
N GLY A 350 -5.31 -13.72 3.85
CA GLY A 350 -5.44 -13.23 2.47
C GLY A 350 -5.04 -11.76 2.26
N TYR A 351 -4.71 -11.03 3.33
CA TYR A 351 -4.22 -9.64 3.28
C TYR A 351 -2.72 -9.54 3.64
N GLU A 352 -2.05 -10.67 3.85
CA GLU A 352 -0.68 -10.76 4.35
C GLU A 352 0.40 -10.63 3.26
N PRO A 353 1.60 -10.13 3.63
CA PRO A 353 2.80 -10.31 2.83
C PRO A 353 3.23 -11.76 2.69
N GLU A 354 3.68 -12.21 1.51
CA GLU A 354 4.29 -13.55 1.39
C GLU A 354 5.54 -13.72 2.27
N THR A 355 6.22 -12.62 2.62
CA THR A 355 7.32 -12.57 3.60
C THR A 355 6.87 -12.81 5.05
N ALA A 356 5.57 -12.73 5.33
CA ALA A 356 4.99 -12.99 6.66
C ALA A 356 4.78 -14.49 6.94
N LYS A 357 4.91 -15.36 5.92
CA LYS A 357 5.02 -16.80 6.14
C LYS A 357 6.34 -17.06 6.84
N SER A 358 6.24 -17.54 8.08
CA SER A 358 7.37 -17.87 8.93
C SER A 358 8.46 -18.62 8.13
N PRO A 359 9.75 -18.23 8.22
CA PRO A 359 10.88 -18.93 7.58
C PRO A 359 10.99 -20.43 7.96
N PHE A 360 10.17 -20.88 8.90
CA PHE A 360 10.11 -22.24 9.41
C PHE A 360 9.03 -23.13 8.75
N GLU A 361 8.30 -22.63 7.74
CA GLU A 361 7.37 -23.45 6.93
C GLU A 361 7.95 -23.95 5.60
N GLN A 362 9.29 -24.01 5.48
CA GLN A 362 9.91 -24.76 4.38
C GLN A 362 9.83 -26.27 4.67
N GLU A 363 8.88 -26.91 3.97
CA GLU A 363 8.89 -28.28 3.46
C GLU A 363 9.35 -29.38 4.44
N THR A 364 8.37 -30.06 5.05
CA THR A 364 8.53 -31.48 5.34
C THR A 364 7.88 -32.25 4.20
N ASP A 365 8.68 -32.58 3.18
CA ASP A 365 8.40 -33.67 2.24
C ASP A 365 9.49 -34.74 2.35
#